data_AF-A0A2N9LN21-F1
#
_entry.id   AF-A0A2N9LN21-F1
#
_cell.length_a   1.000
_cell.length_b   1.000
_cell.length_c   1.000
_cell.angle_alpha   90.00
_cell.angle_beta   90.00
_cell.angle_gamma   90.00
#
_symmetry.space_group_name_H-M   'P 1'
#
loop_
_entity.id
_entity.type
_entity.pdbx_description
1 polymer ?
#
loop_
_entity_poly.entity_id
_entity_poly.type
_entity_poly.pdbx_seq_one_letter_code
_entity_poly.pdbx_strand_id
1 'polypeptide(L)' 'MTARSIGSNRVDLLLECSYQESDLRLNPGDLVIAYTDGVVEAANPEGGEWGVQGLLRAAAVHKHRR' A
#
# COMPACT_ATOMS: atom_id res chain seq x y z
N MET A 1 24.05 21.02 -12.93
CA MET A 1 23.15 21.42 -11.83
C MET A 1 22.57 20.14 -11.25
N THR A 2 23.00 19.76 -10.05
CA THR A 2 22.72 18.45 -9.44
C THR A 2 21.35 18.50 -8.77
N ALA A 3 20.36 17.77 -9.29
CA ALA A 3 19.05 17.66 -8.68
C ALA A 3 19.16 16.76 -7.43
N ARG A 4 18.97 17.37 -6.26
CA ARG A 4 18.92 16.66 -4.97
C ARG A 4 17.47 16.23 -4.77
N SER A 5 17.19 14.94 -4.84
CA SER A 5 15.89 14.38 -4.47
C SER A 5 15.73 14.48 -2.95
N ILE A 6 14.75 15.27 -2.50
CA ILE A 6 14.26 15.27 -1.12
C ILE A 6 12.98 14.44 -1.10
N GLY A 7 13.11 13.18 -0.69
CA GLY A 7 11.97 12.29 -0.51
C GLY A 7 11.27 12.58 0.81
N SER A 8 10.04 13.10 0.75
CA SER A 8 9.00 12.85 1.74
C SER A 8 7.64 13.31 1.21
N ASN A 9 6.78 12.37 0.79
CA ASN A 9 5.38 12.62 0.42
C ASN A 9 4.47 12.58 1.66
N ARG A 10 4.86 13.28 2.74
CA ARG A 10 3.93 13.49 3.87
C ARG A 10 3.03 14.66 3.52
N VAL A 11 1.73 14.41 3.58
CA VAL A 11 0.64 15.38 3.28
C VAL A 11 0.78 16.66 4.12
N ASP A 12 1.41 16.58 5.28
CA ASP A 12 1.49 17.67 6.27
C ASP A 12 2.48 18.80 5.91
N LEU A 13 3.29 18.66 4.84
CA LEU A 13 4.39 19.60 4.53
C LEU A 13 4.29 20.34 3.19
N LEU A 14 3.31 20.07 2.33
CA LEU A 14 3.21 20.75 1.02
C LEU A 14 1.99 21.68 0.91
N LEU A 15 2.26 22.98 1.05
CA LEU A 15 1.28 24.05 0.92
C LEU A 15 0.68 24.21 -0.49
N GLU A 16 1.26 23.61 -1.54
CA GLU A 16 0.71 23.65 -2.90
C GLU A 16 1.04 22.36 -3.69
N CYS A 17 0.43 21.24 -3.32
CA CYS A 17 0.50 19.99 -4.08
C CYS A 17 -0.71 19.81 -4.99
N SER A 18 -0.49 19.66 -6.30
CA SER A 18 -1.52 19.13 -7.19
C SER A 18 -1.60 17.61 -7.01
N TYR A 19 -2.67 17.12 -6.38
CA TYR A 19 -2.95 15.70 -6.30
C TYR A 19 -3.44 15.20 -7.67
N GLN A 20 -2.88 14.09 -8.13
CA GLN A 20 -3.39 13.39 -9.31
C GLN A 20 -4.41 12.35 -8.86
N GLU A 21 -5.59 12.40 -9.47
CA GLU A 21 -6.67 11.45 -9.26
C GLU A 21 -6.79 10.53 -10.48
N SER A 22 -7.18 9.28 -10.25
CA SER A 22 -7.52 8.34 -11.32
C SER A 22 -8.66 7.44 -10.89
N ASP A 23 -9.55 7.12 -11.82
CA ASP A 23 -10.63 6.17 -11.62
C ASP A 23 -10.26 4.77 -12.11
N LEU A 24 -10.77 3.75 -11.40
CA LEU A 24 -10.70 2.36 -11.81
C LEU A 24 -12.07 1.71 -11.69
N ARG A 25 -12.55 1.09 -12.79
CA ARG A 25 -13.81 0.33 -12.77
C ARG A 25 -13.58 -1.06 -12.17
N LEU A 26 -14.30 -1.37 -11.10
CA LEU A 26 -14.32 -2.71 -10.48
C LEU A 26 -15.51 -3.53 -10.98
N ASN A 27 -15.27 -4.81 -11.22
CA ASN A 27 -16.29 -5.79 -11.58
C ASN A 27 -16.62 -6.68 -10.37
N PRO A 28 -17.79 -7.37 -10.36
CA PRO A 28 -18.10 -8.33 -9.33
C PRO A 28 -17.00 -9.39 -9.17
N GLY A 29 -16.48 -9.53 -7.95
CA GLY A 29 -15.40 -10.47 -7.63
C GLY A 29 -13.98 -9.88 -7.66
N ASP A 30 -13.82 -8.63 -8.09
CA ASP A 30 -12.55 -7.91 -7.96
C ASP A 30 -12.29 -7.55 -6.49
N LEU A 31 -11.00 -7.56 -6.10
CA LEU A 31 -10.53 -7.22 -4.75
C LEU A 31 -9.45 -6.14 -4.86
N VAL A 32 -9.71 -5.00 -4.24
CA VAL A 32 -8.73 -3.92 -4.07
C VAL A 32 -8.31 -3.87 -2.60
N ILE A 33 -7.00 -3.82 -2.35
CA ILE A 33 -6.43 -3.74 -1.01
C ILE A 33 -5.58 -2.47 -0.94
N ALA A 34 -6.08 -1.46 -0.24
CA ALA A 34 -5.28 -0.31 0.17
C ALA A 34 -4.64 -0.63 1.53
N TYR A 35 -3.34 -0.35 1.67
CA TYR A 35 -2.60 -0.60 2.89
C TYR A 35 -1.55 0.49 3.13
N THR A 36 -1.16 0.64 4.40
CA THR A 36 0.01 1.43 4.81
C THR A 36 1.20 0.51 5.03
N ASP A 37 2.40 1.08 5.04
CA ASP A 37 3.66 0.39 5.36
C ASP A 37 3.58 -0.51 6.60
N GLY A 38 2.92 -0.06 7.68
CA GLY A 38 2.83 -0.79 8.94
C GLY A 38 2.28 -2.21 8.85
N VAL A 39 1.51 -2.57 7.80
CA VAL A 39 1.07 -3.96 7.62
C VAL A 39 2.19 -4.85 7.08
N VAL A 40 2.98 -4.37 6.12
CA VAL A 40 4.03 -5.16 5.49
C VAL A 40 5.30 -5.17 6.33
N GLU A 41 5.52 -4.13 7.13
CA GLU A 41 6.62 -4.00 8.08
C GLU A 41 6.37 -4.74 9.41
N ALA A 42 5.16 -5.26 9.63
CA ALA A 42 4.84 -6.01 10.83
C ALA A 42 5.77 -7.21 10.98
N ALA A 43 6.46 -7.32 12.12
CA ALA A 43 7.39 -8.40 12.38
C ALA A 43 6.66 -9.70 12.78
N ASN A 44 7.12 -10.82 12.24
CA ASN A 44 6.80 -12.15 12.73
C ASN A 44 7.56 -12.45 14.05
N PRO A 45 7.24 -13.54 14.76
CA PRO A 45 7.94 -13.91 15.99
C PRO A 45 9.45 -14.12 15.82
N GLU A 46 9.91 -14.42 14.62
CA GLU A 46 11.32 -14.56 14.25
C GLU A 46 12.02 -13.23 13.94
N GLY A 47 11.29 -12.10 14.01
CA GLY A 47 11.79 -10.75 13.77
C GLY A 47 11.86 -10.33 12.31
N GLY A 48 11.33 -11.14 11.38
CA GLY A 48 11.25 -10.82 9.96
C GLY A 48 9.95 -10.11 9.60
N GLU A 49 10.00 -9.18 8.64
CA GLU A 49 8.81 -8.49 8.12
C GLU A 49 7.82 -9.47 7.47
N TRP A 50 6.52 -9.17 7.61
CA TRP A 50 5.46 -9.97 7.01
C TRP A 50 5.46 -9.88 5.47
N GLY A 51 5.76 -8.68 4.97
CA GLY A 51 5.94 -8.37 3.55
C GLY A 51 4.67 -8.41 2.71
N VAL A 52 4.75 -7.85 1.51
CA VAL A 52 3.63 -7.82 0.53
C VAL A 52 3.12 -9.23 0.21
N GLN A 53 4.02 -10.22 0.18
CA GLN A 53 3.66 -11.61 -0.09
C GLN A 53 2.82 -12.22 1.03
N GLY A 54 3.05 -11.84 2.29
CA GLY A 54 2.21 -12.23 3.42
C GLY A 54 0.78 -11.71 3.26
N LEU A 55 0.66 -10.43 2.93
CA LEU A 55 -0.62 -9.78 2.67
C LEU A 55 -1.39 -10.43 1.50
N LEU A 56 -0.70 -10.71 0.38
CA LEU A 56 -1.31 -11.37 -0.79
C LEU A 56 -1.80 -12.79 -0.47
N ARG A 57 -1.02 -13.58 0.28
CA ARG A 57 -1.45 -14.93 0.70
C ARG A 57 -2.67 -14.85 1.60
N ALA A 58 -2.69 -13.94 2.57
CA ALA A 58 -3.84 -13.74 3.46
C ALA A 58 -5.09 -13.34 2.67
N ALA A 59 -4.96 -12.42 1.72
CA ALA A 59 -6.06 -12.01 0.84
C ALA A 59 -6.57 -13.16 -0.03
N ALA A 60 -5.68 -13.98 -0.60
CA ALA A 60 -6.05 -15.12 -1.44
C ALA A 60 -6.88 -16.17 -0.68
N VAL A 61 -6.56 -16.42 0.59
CA VAL A 61 -7.31 -17.36 1.45
C VAL A 61 -8.74 -16.86 1.77
N HIS A 62 -8.95 -15.55 1.73
CA HIS A 62 -10.24 -14.92 2.08
C HIS A 62 -11.02 -14.39 0.87
N LYS A 63 -10.51 -14.57 -0.35
CA LYS A 63 -11.21 -14.19 -1.58
C LYS A 63 -12.44 -15.10 -1.75
N HIS A 64 -13.62 -14.58 -1.38
CA HIS A 64 -14.92 -15.24 -1.46
C HIS A 64 -14.94 -16.71 -0.97
N ARG A 65 -15.03 -16.89 0.36
CA ARG A 65 -15.86 -17.99 0.88
C ARG A 65 -17.30 -17.56 0.64
N ARG A 66 -17.99 -18.22 -0.30
CA ARG A 66 -19.46 -18.21 -0.30
C ARG A 66 -19.97 -19.02 0.89
#